data_AF-A0AAW7XFE6-F1
#
_entry.id   AF-A0AAW7XFE6-F1
#
_cell.length_a   1.000
_cell.length_b   1.000
_cell.length_c   1.000
_cell.angle_alpha   90.00
_cell.angle_beta   90.00
_cell.angle_gamma   90.00
#
_symmetry.space_group_name_H-M   'P 1'
#
loop_
_entity.id
_entity.type
_entity.pdbx_description
1 polymer ?
#
loop_
_entity_poly.entity_id
_entity_poly.type
_entity_poly.pdbx_seq_one_letter_code
_entity_poly.pdbx_strand_id
1 'polypeptide(L)'
;MPRKSDTREKVFAAADQLLQQGAKPTQQSIRDLIGTGSISTINAALNDWWASLADRVARKNEHPELPEPVLTAANQLWDQALAYAHHNLNQQRAELQQTLGDIKKQSNEELNNLRQLVDRLQDSNANLRSELDEAFRASKAEQVRASSLETQVIRLTSERDDLSRKVKQLERLFDKDQTNASKGGAKADSQHQEKMIELRVENKFLSNKINELNELLAIKSTENEQLTRQLTSQEKEALQQQHRLELVLAQQDARYEDVVNSLNHCRLELAQVKDNN
;
A
#
# COMPACT_ATOMS: atom_id res chain seq x y z
N MET A 1 78.55 1.79 -63.87
CA MET A 1 78.98 2.09 -62.49
C MET A 1 77.90 2.91 -61.80
N PRO A 2 77.35 2.48 -60.66
CA PRO A 2 76.34 3.24 -59.93
C PRO A 2 76.96 4.49 -59.28
N ARG A 3 76.29 5.64 -59.42
CA ARG A 3 76.77 6.96 -58.97
C ARG A 3 76.59 7.11 -57.46
N LYS A 4 77.63 7.57 -56.74
CA LYS A 4 77.66 7.76 -55.27
C LYS A 4 76.54 8.65 -54.70
N SER A 5 75.87 9.48 -55.51
CA SER A 5 74.79 10.38 -55.05
C SER A 5 73.48 9.63 -54.72
N ASP A 6 73.15 8.60 -55.49
CA ASP A 6 71.89 7.84 -55.33
C ASP A 6 71.85 7.07 -54.00
N THR A 7 73.00 6.61 -53.50
CA THR A 7 73.08 5.91 -52.21
C THR A 7 72.86 6.85 -51.03
N ARG A 8 73.29 8.12 -51.10
CA ARG A 8 73.10 9.08 -50.01
C ARG A 8 71.63 9.47 -49.85
N GLU A 9 70.94 9.75 -50.96
CA GLU A 9 69.52 10.10 -50.96
C GLU A 9 68.66 8.96 -50.42
N LYS A 10 68.97 7.71 -50.83
CA LYS A 10 68.32 6.51 -50.28
C LYS A 10 68.53 6.38 -48.77
N VAL A 11 69.74 6.65 -48.27
CA VAL A 11 70.03 6.63 -46.82
C VAL A 11 69.22 7.69 -46.06
N PHE A 12 69.10 8.89 -46.61
CA PHE A 12 68.31 9.97 -46.00
C PHE A 12 66.82 9.61 -45.95
N ALA A 13 66.26 9.09 -47.05
CA ALA A 13 64.86 8.68 -47.12
C ALA A 13 64.55 7.52 -46.16
N ALA A 14 65.44 6.51 -46.09
CA ALA A 14 65.29 5.40 -45.15
C ALA A 14 65.42 5.84 -43.69
N ALA A 15 66.32 6.80 -43.39
CA ALA A 15 66.48 7.34 -42.05
C ALA A 15 65.25 8.17 -41.62
N ASP A 16 64.72 9.02 -42.51
CA ASP A 16 63.47 9.76 -42.25
C ASP A 16 62.28 8.80 -42.04
N GLN A 17 62.18 7.73 -42.84
CA GLN A 17 61.13 6.71 -42.70
C GLN A 17 61.22 5.98 -41.35
N LEU A 18 62.41 5.57 -40.93
CA LEU A 18 62.62 4.92 -39.62
C LEU A 18 62.29 5.87 -38.47
N LEU A 19 62.69 7.14 -38.59
CA LEU A 19 62.38 8.16 -37.58
C LEU A 19 60.87 8.40 -37.44
N GLN A 20 60.13 8.45 -38.56
CA GLN A 20 58.66 8.57 -38.54
C GLN A 20 57.98 7.38 -37.86
N GLN A 21 58.59 6.19 -37.93
CA GLN A 21 58.11 4.97 -37.27
C GLN A 21 58.53 4.87 -35.80
N GLY A 22 59.24 5.87 -35.26
CA GLY A 22 59.75 5.88 -33.88
C GLY A 22 60.95 4.96 -33.65
N ALA A 23 61.56 4.42 -34.71
CA ALA A 23 62.74 3.57 -34.64
C ALA A 23 64.02 4.39 -34.86
N LYS A 24 65.08 4.12 -34.07
CA LYS A 24 66.36 4.80 -34.22
C LYS A 24 67.04 4.38 -35.53
N PRO A 25 67.33 5.30 -36.47
CA PRO A 25 68.04 4.96 -37.70
C PRO A 25 69.47 4.50 -37.37
N THR A 26 69.75 3.21 -37.54
CA THR A 26 71.09 2.63 -37.39
C THR A 26 71.62 2.16 -38.74
N GLN A 27 72.95 2.09 -38.88
CA GLN A 27 73.61 1.64 -40.11
C GLN A 27 73.15 0.25 -40.59
N GLN A 28 72.77 -0.64 -39.65
CA GLN A 28 72.23 -1.97 -39.96
C GLN A 28 70.79 -1.88 -40.46
N SER A 29 69.90 -1.21 -39.73
CA SER A 29 68.49 -1.03 -40.14
C SER A 29 68.34 -0.34 -41.50
N ILE A 30 69.22 0.62 -41.82
CA ILE A 30 69.20 1.34 -43.10
C ILE A 30 69.73 0.45 -44.23
N ARG A 31 70.76 -0.35 -43.96
CA ARG A 31 71.27 -1.35 -44.91
C ARG A 31 70.19 -2.37 -45.25
N ASP A 32 69.47 -2.87 -44.25
CA ASP A 32 68.42 -3.86 -44.44
C ASP A 32 67.27 -3.30 -45.29
N LEU A 33 67.01 -1.98 -45.19
CA LEU A 33 65.96 -1.29 -45.94
C LEU A 33 66.35 -0.98 -47.41
N ILE A 34 67.60 -0.61 -47.68
CA ILE A 34 68.06 -0.17 -49.01
C ILE A 34 68.72 -1.31 -49.80
N GLY A 35 69.20 -2.36 -49.11
CA GLY A 35 69.79 -3.58 -49.68
C GLY A 35 71.11 -3.40 -50.44
N THR A 36 71.61 -2.16 -50.56
CA THR A 36 72.79 -1.82 -51.38
C THR A 36 73.66 -0.76 -50.71
N GLY A 37 74.97 -0.78 -50.97
CA GLY A 37 75.94 0.16 -50.40
C GLY A 37 76.83 -0.43 -49.29
N SER A 38 78.09 0.01 -49.24
CA SER A 38 79.01 -0.39 -48.18
C SER A 38 78.62 0.27 -46.85
N ILE A 39 78.85 -0.40 -45.71
CA ILE A 39 78.53 0.12 -44.36
C ILE A 39 79.23 1.46 -44.14
N SER A 40 80.46 1.61 -44.65
CA SER A 40 81.23 2.84 -44.52
C SER A 40 80.53 4.02 -45.21
N THR A 41 79.98 3.81 -46.42
CA THR A 41 79.24 4.86 -47.14
C THR A 41 77.90 5.19 -46.50
N ILE A 42 77.19 4.17 -45.99
CA ILE A 42 75.92 4.36 -45.26
C ILE A 42 76.17 5.14 -43.97
N ASN A 43 77.23 4.81 -43.22
CA ASN A 43 77.56 5.49 -41.97
C ASN A 43 77.93 6.97 -42.20
N ALA A 44 78.70 7.27 -43.24
CA ALA A 44 79.01 8.65 -43.61
C ALA A 44 77.74 9.45 -43.97
N ALA A 45 76.85 8.89 -44.80
CA ALA A 45 75.59 9.53 -45.15
C ALA A 45 74.62 9.66 -43.95
N LEU A 46 74.60 8.69 -43.03
CA LEU A 46 73.80 8.75 -41.83
C LEU A 46 74.26 9.86 -40.87
N ASN A 47 75.56 10.07 -40.74
CA ASN A 47 76.10 11.18 -39.93
C ASN A 47 75.72 12.54 -40.52
N ASP A 48 75.78 12.69 -41.85
CA ASP A 48 75.32 13.89 -42.53
C ASP A 48 73.81 14.14 -42.30
N TRP A 49 73.01 13.07 -42.28
CA TRP A 49 71.58 13.14 -41.99
C TRP A 49 71.30 13.58 -40.55
N TRP A 50 72.04 13.05 -39.56
CA TRP A 50 71.91 13.47 -38.16
C TRP A 50 72.27 14.95 -37.97
N ALA A 51 73.33 15.44 -38.62
CA ALA A 51 73.70 16.85 -38.60
C ALA A 51 72.58 17.73 -39.21
N SER A 52 72.04 17.33 -40.37
CA SER A 52 70.92 18.04 -41.00
C SER A 52 69.64 18.00 -40.16
N LEU A 53 69.36 16.91 -39.45
CA LEU A 53 68.22 16.81 -38.54
C LEU A 53 68.35 17.79 -37.36
N ALA A 54 69.55 17.91 -36.76
CA ALA A 54 69.80 18.85 -35.69
C ALA A 54 69.49 20.31 -36.12
N ASP A 55 69.94 20.73 -37.30
CA ASP A 55 69.64 22.06 -37.85
C ASP A 55 68.16 22.27 -38.20
N ARG A 56 67.46 21.21 -38.64
CA ARG A 56 66.01 21.26 -38.92
C ARG A 56 65.21 21.41 -37.63
N VAL A 57 65.58 20.69 -36.58
CA VAL A 57 64.92 20.75 -35.27
C VAL A 57 65.19 22.09 -34.57
N ALA A 58 66.43 22.59 -34.63
CA ALA A 58 66.79 23.89 -34.07
C ALA A 58 65.96 25.02 -34.70
N ARG A 59 65.87 25.06 -36.05
CA ARG A 59 65.07 26.06 -36.77
C ARG A 59 63.56 25.97 -36.52
N LYS A 60 63.03 24.77 -36.25
CA LYS A 60 61.61 24.61 -35.91
C LYS A 60 61.29 25.20 -34.53
N ASN A 61 62.26 25.20 -33.61
CA ASN A 61 62.08 25.79 -32.28
C ASN A 61 62.27 27.32 -32.27
N GLU A 62 62.81 27.90 -33.34
CA GLU A 62 62.87 29.35 -33.57
C GLU A 62 61.54 29.85 -34.17
N HIS A 63 60.44 29.72 -33.43
CA HIS A 63 59.19 30.39 -33.80
C HIS A 63 59.26 31.87 -33.38
N PRO A 64 59.06 32.84 -34.29
CA PRO A 64 58.91 34.23 -33.91
C PRO A 64 57.66 34.38 -33.04
N GLU A 65 57.76 35.16 -31.95
CA GLU A 65 56.65 35.37 -31.05
C GLU A 65 55.40 35.85 -31.82
N LEU A 66 54.24 35.27 -31.47
CA LEU A 66 52.96 35.65 -32.05
C LEU A 66 52.73 37.16 -31.87
N PRO A 67 52.27 37.89 -32.91
CA PRO A 67 52.03 39.32 -32.78
C PRO A 67 51.02 39.63 -31.66
N GLU A 68 51.32 40.64 -30.83
CA GLU A 68 50.47 41.12 -29.73
C GLU A 68 48.97 41.27 -30.06
N PRO A 69 48.57 41.79 -31.23
CA PRO A 69 47.15 41.89 -31.60
C PRO A 69 46.43 40.54 -31.66
N VAL A 70 47.14 39.48 -32.08
CA VAL A 70 46.57 38.12 -32.17
C VAL A 70 46.40 37.51 -30.79
N LEU A 71 47.38 37.68 -29.91
CA LEU A 71 47.30 37.22 -28.52
C LEU A 71 46.16 37.92 -27.76
N THR A 72 46.04 39.23 -27.93
CA THR A 72 44.97 40.02 -27.29
C THR A 72 43.58 39.57 -27.75
N ALA A 73 43.39 39.36 -29.07
CA ALA A 73 42.12 38.88 -29.61
C ALA A 73 41.78 37.46 -29.13
N ALA A 74 42.77 36.58 -29.06
CA ALA A 74 42.59 35.21 -28.56
C ALA A 74 42.18 35.19 -27.07
N ASN A 75 42.82 36.01 -26.23
CA ASN A 75 42.47 36.13 -24.81
C ASN A 75 41.06 36.70 -24.61
N GLN A 76 40.68 37.74 -25.37
CA GLN A 76 39.33 38.30 -25.30
C GLN A 76 38.25 37.29 -25.70
N LEU A 77 38.50 36.51 -26.77
CA LEU A 77 37.58 35.46 -27.19
C LEU A 77 37.47 34.35 -26.12
N TRP A 78 38.59 34.00 -25.49
CA TRP A 78 38.63 33.03 -24.41
C TRP A 78 37.85 33.51 -23.18
N ASP A 79 38.03 34.75 -22.76
CA ASP A 79 37.29 35.35 -21.64
C ASP A 79 35.79 35.41 -21.92
N GLN A 80 35.39 35.75 -23.15
CA GLN A 80 33.99 35.71 -23.57
C GLN A 80 33.41 34.29 -23.55
N ALA A 81 34.16 33.30 -24.02
CA ALA A 81 33.77 31.90 -23.98
C ALA A 81 33.58 31.41 -22.53
N LEU A 82 34.50 31.77 -21.63
CA LEU A 82 34.41 31.47 -20.20
C LEU A 82 33.22 32.16 -19.54
N ALA A 83 32.98 33.44 -19.83
CA ALA A 83 31.83 34.18 -19.31
C ALA A 83 30.51 33.53 -19.76
N TYR A 84 30.40 33.13 -21.03
CA TYR A 84 29.24 32.42 -21.55
C TYR A 84 29.05 31.04 -20.88
N ALA A 85 30.14 30.28 -20.73
CA ALA A 85 30.09 28.98 -20.06
C ALA A 85 29.66 29.10 -18.60
N HIS A 86 30.20 30.08 -17.85
CA HIS A 86 29.79 30.34 -16.47
C HIS A 86 28.34 30.79 -16.37
N HIS A 87 27.88 31.64 -17.28
CA HIS A 87 26.48 32.08 -17.31
C HIS A 87 25.52 30.89 -17.51
N ASN A 88 25.79 30.06 -18.53
CA ASN A 88 24.98 28.87 -18.82
C ASN A 88 24.99 27.87 -17.66
N LEU A 89 26.16 27.63 -17.07
CA LEU A 89 26.30 26.74 -15.91
C LEU A 89 25.51 27.28 -14.69
N ASN A 90 25.57 28.58 -14.42
CA ASN A 90 24.80 29.19 -13.35
C ASN A 90 23.29 29.12 -13.61
N GLN A 91 22.85 29.31 -14.86
CA GLN A 91 21.46 29.15 -15.25
C GLN A 91 20.99 27.71 -15.02
N GLN A 92 21.73 26.71 -15.50
CA GLN A 92 21.43 25.29 -15.28
C GLN A 92 21.39 24.95 -13.78
N ARG A 93 22.31 25.50 -12.97
CA ARG A 93 22.28 25.32 -11.51
C ARG A 93 21.02 25.92 -10.89
N ALA A 94 20.59 27.10 -11.32
CA ALA A 94 19.38 27.74 -10.82
C ALA A 94 18.13 26.92 -11.18
N GLU A 95 18.03 26.44 -12.42
CA GLU A 95 16.94 25.58 -12.90
C GLU A 95 16.91 24.23 -12.13
N LEU A 96 18.07 23.61 -11.91
CA LEU A 96 18.17 22.39 -11.10
C LEU A 96 17.80 22.63 -9.63
N GLN A 97 18.21 23.76 -9.04
CA GLN A 97 17.83 24.10 -7.67
C GLN A 97 16.32 24.36 -7.55
N GLN A 98 15.73 25.01 -8.55
CA GLN A 98 14.29 25.25 -8.58
C GLN A 98 13.52 23.94 -8.69
N THR A 99 13.86 23.08 -9.66
CA THR A 99 13.20 21.78 -9.85
C THR A 99 13.34 20.88 -8.63
N LEU A 100 14.52 20.83 -7.99
CA LEU A 100 14.71 20.11 -6.72
C LEU A 100 13.88 20.71 -5.59
N GLY A 101 13.73 22.04 -5.54
CA GLY A 101 12.87 22.72 -4.58
C GLY A 101 11.40 22.34 -4.77
N ASP A 102 10.94 22.31 -6.02
CA ASP A 102 9.55 22.00 -6.36
C ASP A 102 9.23 20.52 -6.10
N ILE A 103 10.11 19.59 -6.47
CA ILE A 103 9.98 18.16 -6.14
C ILE A 103 9.92 17.95 -4.63
N LYS A 104 10.77 18.64 -3.85
CA LYS A 104 10.74 18.56 -2.38
C LYS A 104 9.43 19.08 -1.80
N LYS A 105 8.89 20.19 -2.33
CA LYS A 105 7.60 20.72 -1.90
C LYS A 105 6.47 19.74 -2.20
N GLN A 106 6.39 19.23 -3.43
CA GLN A 106 5.40 18.23 -3.85
C GLN A 106 5.47 16.98 -2.98
N SER A 107 6.67 16.42 -2.76
CA SER A 107 6.85 15.26 -1.90
C SER A 107 6.41 15.53 -0.45
N ASN A 108 6.69 16.72 0.09
CA ASN A 108 6.27 17.07 1.44
C ASN A 108 4.75 17.29 1.55
N GLU A 109 4.12 17.84 0.51
CA GLU A 109 2.67 17.97 0.39
C GLU A 109 1.99 16.59 0.31
N GLU A 110 2.51 15.68 -0.52
CA GLU A 110 2.05 14.29 -0.61
C GLU A 110 2.18 13.55 0.72
N LEU A 111 3.32 13.69 1.41
CA LEU A 111 3.52 13.10 2.74
C LEU A 111 2.53 13.65 3.77
N ASN A 112 2.24 14.96 3.74
CA ASN A 112 1.24 15.56 4.63
C ASN A 112 -0.17 15.07 4.30
N ASN A 113 -0.53 14.96 3.02
CA ASN A 113 -1.82 14.43 2.59
C ASN A 113 -1.99 12.98 3.02
N LEU A 114 -0.94 12.16 2.88
CA LEU A 114 -0.95 10.77 3.31
C LEU A 114 -1.07 10.64 4.83
N ARG A 115 -0.37 11.46 5.61
CA ARG A 115 -0.51 11.51 7.07
C ARG A 115 -1.94 11.84 7.48
N GLN A 116 -2.53 12.88 6.90
CA GLN A 116 -3.92 13.23 7.18
C GLN A 116 -4.91 12.12 6.81
N LEU A 117 -4.64 11.38 5.73
CA LEU A 117 -5.49 10.24 5.35
C LEU A 117 -5.35 9.10 6.36
N VAL A 118 -4.14 8.79 6.80
CA VAL A 118 -3.88 7.79 7.84
C VAL A 118 -4.59 8.16 9.14
N ASP A 119 -4.47 9.41 9.59
CA ASP A 119 -5.14 9.90 10.81
C ASP A 119 -6.67 9.74 10.69
N ARG A 120 -7.26 10.16 9.56
CA ARG A 120 -8.70 9.98 9.31
C ARG A 120 -9.14 8.51 9.33
N LEU A 121 -8.34 7.62 8.75
CA LEU A 121 -8.63 6.18 8.74
C LEU A 121 -8.50 5.56 10.13
N GLN A 122 -7.55 6.03 10.94
CA GLN A 122 -7.38 5.62 12.33
C GLN A 122 -8.57 6.08 13.18
N ASP A 123 -9.01 7.33 13.03
CA ASP A 123 -10.19 7.86 13.72
C ASP A 123 -11.46 7.09 13.33
N SER A 124 -11.65 6.84 12.03
CA SER A 124 -12.79 6.05 11.55
C SER A 124 -12.77 4.61 12.09
N ASN A 125 -11.59 3.99 12.18
CA ASN A 125 -11.46 2.65 12.77
C ASN A 125 -11.74 2.66 14.28
N ALA A 126 -11.28 3.68 15.00
CA ALA A 126 -11.56 3.83 16.42
C ALA A 126 -13.07 3.99 16.67
N ASN A 127 -13.74 4.81 15.86
CA ASN A 127 -15.20 4.98 15.94
C ASN A 127 -15.94 3.67 15.65
N LEU A 128 -15.60 2.97 14.56
CA LEU A 128 -16.21 1.68 14.23
C LEU A 128 -16.00 0.62 15.32
N ARG A 129 -14.82 0.59 15.96
CA ARG A 129 -14.57 -0.30 17.10
C ARG A 129 -15.44 0.05 18.30
N SER A 130 -15.62 1.34 18.59
CA SER A 130 -16.52 1.79 19.66
C SER A 130 -17.97 1.42 19.38
N GLU A 131 -18.44 1.62 18.14
CA GLU A 131 -19.79 1.24 17.71
C GLU A 131 -20.00 -0.28 17.82
N LEU A 132 -19.00 -1.07 17.42
CA LEU A 132 -19.05 -2.54 17.55
C LEU A 132 -19.11 -2.97 19.02
N ASP A 133 -18.31 -2.37 19.89
CA ASP A 133 -18.32 -2.65 21.33
C ASP A 133 -19.67 -2.28 21.96
N GLU A 134 -20.28 -1.16 21.57
CA GLU A 134 -21.60 -0.75 22.02
C GLU A 134 -22.69 -1.71 21.52
N ALA A 135 -22.68 -2.07 20.24
CA ALA A 135 -23.60 -3.03 19.66
C ALA A 135 -23.47 -4.41 20.34
N PHE A 136 -22.25 -4.85 20.62
CA PHE A 136 -21.99 -6.10 21.34
C PHE A 136 -22.53 -6.05 22.77
N ARG A 137 -22.35 -4.94 23.49
CA ARG A 137 -22.92 -4.74 24.83
C ARG A 137 -24.44 -4.74 24.80
N ALA A 138 -25.06 -4.06 23.82
CA ALA A 138 -26.50 -4.04 23.66
C ALA A 138 -27.07 -5.43 23.36
N SER A 139 -26.47 -6.15 22.41
CA SER A 139 -26.86 -7.54 22.09
C SER A 139 -26.74 -8.46 23.31
N LYS A 140 -25.64 -8.35 24.07
CA LYS A 140 -25.47 -9.12 25.31
C LYS A 140 -26.49 -8.77 26.39
N ALA A 141 -26.86 -7.49 26.52
CA ALA A 141 -27.89 -7.06 27.46
C ALA A 141 -29.26 -7.65 27.09
N GLU A 142 -29.62 -7.62 25.80
CA GLU A 142 -30.86 -8.24 25.31
C GLU A 142 -30.85 -9.76 25.45
N GLN A 143 -29.72 -10.44 25.25
CA GLN A 143 -29.56 -11.88 25.52
C GLN A 143 -29.84 -12.22 26.99
N VAL A 144 -29.29 -11.43 27.93
CA VAL A 144 -29.55 -11.60 29.36
C VAL A 144 -31.02 -11.33 29.68
N ARG A 145 -31.62 -10.31 29.07
CA ARG A 145 -33.04 -10.01 29.24
C ARG A 145 -33.93 -11.14 28.74
N ALA A 146 -33.65 -11.69 27.55
CA ALA A 146 -34.35 -12.81 26.95
C ALA A 146 -34.29 -14.05 27.86
N SER A 147 -33.10 -14.45 28.33
CA SER A 147 -32.96 -15.59 29.26
C SER A 147 -33.68 -15.37 30.60
N SER A 148 -33.73 -14.12 31.10
CA SER A 148 -34.50 -13.79 32.32
C SER A 148 -36.02 -13.92 32.10
N LEU A 149 -36.50 -13.53 30.92
CA LEU A 149 -37.91 -13.65 30.53
C LEU A 149 -38.29 -15.11 30.29
N GLU A 150 -37.44 -15.90 29.64
CA GLU A 150 -37.63 -17.35 29.50
C GLU A 150 -37.77 -18.02 30.86
N THR A 151 -36.90 -17.69 31.82
CA THR A 151 -36.99 -18.21 33.19
C THR A 151 -38.29 -17.83 33.88
N GLN A 152 -38.76 -16.58 33.69
CA GLN A 152 -40.05 -16.12 34.22
C GLN A 152 -41.23 -16.86 33.58
N VAL A 153 -41.20 -17.06 32.26
CA VAL A 153 -42.23 -17.83 31.54
C VAL A 153 -42.29 -19.26 32.07
N ILE A 154 -41.14 -19.93 32.24
CA ILE A 154 -41.09 -21.28 32.82
C ILE A 154 -41.71 -21.30 34.23
N ARG A 155 -41.35 -20.33 35.09
CA ARG A 155 -41.93 -20.23 36.44
C ARG A 155 -43.44 -20.04 36.39
N LEU A 156 -43.95 -19.04 35.67
CA LEU A 156 -45.38 -18.76 35.56
C LEU A 156 -46.16 -19.94 34.95
N THR A 157 -45.56 -20.63 33.98
CA THR A 157 -46.14 -21.83 33.37
C THR A 157 -46.30 -22.95 34.41
N SER A 158 -45.29 -23.17 35.26
CA SER A 158 -45.34 -24.15 36.35
C SER A 158 -46.37 -23.77 37.44
N GLU A 159 -46.44 -22.49 37.82
CA GLU A 159 -47.44 -22.00 38.78
C GLU A 159 -48.86 -22.18 38.24
N ARG A 160 -49.08 -21.89 36.96
CA ARG A 160 -50.35 -22.13 36.26
C ARG A 160 -50.71 -23.62 36.26
N ASP A 161 -49.76 -24.53 35.99
CA ASP A 161 -50.03 -25.97 36.03
C ASP A 161 -50.43 -26.45 37.43
N ASP A 162 -49.78 -25.94 38.46
CA ASP A 162 -50.08 -26.29 39.84
C ASP A 162 -51.44 -25.74 40.29
N LEU A 163 -51.79 -24.51 39.92
CA LEU A 163 -53.12 -23.95 40.13
C LEU A 163 -54.18 -24.75 39.36
N SER A 164 -53.93 -25.11 38.10
CA SER A 164 -54.85 -25.95 37.33
C SER A 164 -55.07 -27.32 37.97
N ARG A 165 -54.01 -27.93 38.52
CA ARG A 165 -54.11 -29.18 39.28
C ARG A 165 -54.96 -29.02 40.55
N LYS A 166 -54.75 -27.93 41.31
CA LYS A 166 -55.56 -27.62 42.50
C LYS A 166 -57.02 -27.41 42.16
N VAL A 167 -57.33 -26.66 41.10
CA VAL A 167 -58.70 -26.44 40.61
C VAL A 167 -59.36 -27.78 40.28
N LYS A 168 -58.71 -28.62 39.47
CA LYS A 168 -59.24 -29.97 39.14
C LYS A 168 -59.46 -30.85 40.37
N GLN A 169 -58.61 -30.73 41.39
CA GLN A 169 -58.78 -31.47 42.64
C GLN A 169 -59.98 -30.96 43.44
N LEU A 170 -60.14 -29.64 43.55
CA LEU A 170 -61.29 -29.02 44.21
C LEU A 170 -62.60 -29.34 43.48
N GLU A 171 -62.61 -29.34 42.14
CA GLU A 171 -63.77 -29.75 41.33
C GLU A 171 -64.18 -31.20 41.61
N ARG A 172 -63.22 -32.14 41.71
CA ARG A 172 -63.53 -33.55 42.04
C ARG A 172 -64.03 -33.73 43.46
N LEU A 173 -63.48 -32.98 44.42
CA LEU A 173 -63.98 -32.98 45.79
C LEU A 173 -65.40 -32.41 45.85
N PHE A 174 -65.66 -31.34 45.10
CA PHE A 174 -66.98 -30.75 44.94
C PHE A 174 -67.99 -31.72 44.34
N ASP A 175 -67.66 -32.43 43.25
CA ASP A 175 -68.54 -33.45 42.66
C ASP A 175 -68.86 -34.57 43.66
N LYS A 176 -67.85 -35.03 44.43
CA LYS A 176 -68.06 -36.04 45.48
C LYS A 176 -68.97 -35.54 46.59
N ASP A 177 -68.76 -34.32 47.09
CA ASP A 177 -69.59 -33.75 48.15
C ASP A 177 -71.01 -33.47 47.68
N GLN A 178 -71.21 -33.06 46.42
CA GLN A 178 -72.54 -32.89 45.84
C GLN A 178 -73.28 -34.24 45.71
N THR A 179 -72.59 -35.32 45.31
CA THR A 179 -73.18 -36.67 45.33
C THR A 179 -73.50 -37.17 46.74
N ASN A 180 -72.71 -36.79 47.75
CA ASN A 180 -72.96 -37.16 49.16
C ASN A 180 -74.08 -36.32 49.80
N ALA A 181 -74.21 -35.04 49.47
CA ALA A 181 -75.27 -34.14 49.95
C ALA A 181 -76.67 -34.56 49.45
N SER A 182 -76.76 -35.19 48.27
CA SER A 182 -78.02 -35.81 47.80
C SER A 182 -78.52 -36.99 48.67
N LYS A 183 -77.74 -37.43 49.67
CA LYS A 183 -78.05 -38.54 50.60
C LYS A 183 -78.19 -38.14 52.08
N GLY A 184 -78.00 -36.87 52.47
CA GLY A 184 -77.94 -36.44 53.89
C GLY A 184 -78.83 -35.23 54.23
N GLY A 185 -79.44 -35.23 55.42
CA GLY A 185 -80.55 -34.34 55.80
C GLY A 185 -80.24 -32.90 56.25
N ALA A 186 -81.33 -32.12 56.28
CA ALA A 186 -81.48 -30.65 56.19
C ALA A 186 -80.86 -29.70 57.24
N LYS A 187 -79.91 -30.11 58.10
CA LYS A 187 -79.23 -29.20 59.06
C LYS A 187 -77.76 -28.93 58.74
N ALA A 188 -77.11 -29.79 57.96
CA ALA A 188 -75.76 -29.55 57.43
C ALA A 188 -75.75 -28.54 56.26
N ASP A 189 -76.91 -28.34 55.61
CA ASP A 189 -77.05 -27.56 54.38
C ASP A 189 -76.71 -26.08 54.53
N SER A 190 -76.95 -25.43 55.68
CA SER A 190 -76.71 -23.98 55.81
C SER A 190 -75.22 -23.63 55.94
N GLN A 191 -74.46 -24.36 56.76
CA GLN A 191 -73.01 -24.17 56.87
C GLN A 191 -72.27 -24.69 55.62
N HIS A 192 -72.79 -25.75 54.98
CA HIS A 192 -72.29 -26.16 53.67
C HIS A 192 -72.56 -25.11 52.60
N GLN A 193 -73.74 -24.51 52.53
CA GLN A 193 -74.05 -23.46 51.57
C GLN A 193 -73.11 -22.25 51.71
N GLU A 194 -72.77 -21.85 52.93
CA GLU A 194 -71.84 -20.73 53.18
C GLU A 194 -70.41 -21.07 52.74
N LYS A 195 -69.89 -22.25 53.13
CA LYS A 195 -68.59 -22.76 52.67
C LYS A 195 -68.53 -22.94 51.15
N MET A 196 -69.67 -23.30 50.55
CA MET A 196 -69.84 -23.47 49.12
C MET A 196 -69.78 -22.15 48.37
N ILE A 197 -70.30 -21.07 48.95
CA ILE A 197 -70.19 -19.73 48.37
C ILE A 197 -68.72 -19.28 48.42
N GLU A 198 -68.02 -19.48 49.54
CA GLU A 198 -66.59 -19.16 49.67
C GLU A 198 -65.73 -19.87 48.62
N LEU A 199 -65.86 -21.19 48.50
CA LEU A 199 -65.09 -21.99 47.53
C LEU A 199 -65.42 -21.64 46.07
N ARG A 200 -66.68 -21.26 45.79
CA ARG A 200 -67.11 -20.86 44.43
C ARG A 200 -66.57 -19.47 44.07
N VAL A 201 -66.50 -18.56 45.04
CA VAL A 201 -65.85 -17.25 44.88
C VAL A 201 -64.34 -17.43 44.67
N GLU A 202 -63.70 -18.29 45.45
CA GLU A 202 -62.27 -18.59 45.31
C GLU A 202 -61.94 -19.25 43.96
N ASN A 203 -62.76 -20.20 43.49
CA ASN A 203 -62.62 -20.78 42.14
C ASN A 203 -62.78 -19.73 41.04
N LYS A 204 -63.76 -18.83 41.16
CA LYS A 204 -63.91 -17.72 40.21
C LYS A 204 -62.69 -16.79 40.22
N PHE A 205 -62.16 -16.49 41.40
CA PHE A 205 -60.97 -15.66 41.53
C PHE A 205 -59.74 -16.32 40.89
N LEU A 206 -59.51 -17.60 41.17
CA LEU A 206 -58.40 -18.37 40.57
C LEU A 206 -58.58 -18.52 39.05
N SER A 207 -59.80 -18.75 38.57
CA SER A 207 -60.09 -18.81 37.13
C SER A 207 -59.82 -17.48 36.43
N ASN A 208 -60.22 -16.36 37.03
CA ASN A 208 -59.89 -15.03 36.52
C ASN A 208 -58.38 -14.78 36.51
N LYS A 209 -57.65 -15.23 37.55
CA LYS A 209 -56.20 -15.10 37.61
C LYS A 209 -55.49 -15.92 36.53
N ILE A 210 -55.99 -17.13 36.24
CA ILE A 210 -55.50 -17.95 35.13
C ILE A 210 -55.71 -17.25 33.79
N ASN A 211 -56.87 -16.59 33.59
CA ASN A 211 -57.13 -15.85 32.37
C ASN A 211 -56.19 -14.64 32.21
N GLU A 212 -55.97 -13.84 33.26
CA GLU A 212 -54.98 -12.75 33.24
C GLU A 212 -53.56 -13.25 32.90
N LEU A 213 -53.14 -14.37 33.50
CA LEU A 213 -51.83 -14.95 33.23
C LEU A 213 -51.71 -15.45 31.78
N ASN A 214 -52.77 -16.02 31.21
CA ASN A 214 -52.79 -16.44 29.81
C ASN A 214 -52.70 -15.24 28.86
N GLU A 215 -53.40 -14.13 29.15
CA GLU A 215 -53.29 -12.90 28.36
C GLU A 215 -51.88 -12.32 28.41
N LEU A 216 -51.27 -12.25 29.59
CA LEU A 216 -49.88 -11.81 29.73
C LEU A 216 -48.91 -12.71 28.96
N LEU A 217 -49.11 -14.04 29.00
CA LEU A 217 -48.27 -14.99 28.27
C LEU A 217 -48.42 -14.82 26.76
N ALA A 218 -49.64 -14.57 26.26
CA ALA A 218 -49.89 -14.27 24.85
C ALA A 218 -49.15 -12.99 24.43
N ILE A 219 -49.24 -11.91 25.22
CA ILE A 219 -48.53 -10.65 24.94
C ILE A 219 -47.02 -10.90 24.91
N LYS A 220 -46.46 -11.59 25.91
CA LYS A 220 -45.01 -11.89 25.95
C LYS A 220 -44.55 -12.82 24.83
N SER A 221 -45.38 -13.76 24.40
CA SER A 221 -45.09 -14.59 23.22
C SER A 221 -45.00 -13.72 21.96
N THR A 222 -45.95 -12.79 21.77
CA THR A 222 -45.93 -11.90 20.60
C THR A 222 -44.74 -10.93 20.62
N GLU A 223 -44.37 -10.39 21.80
CA GLU A 223 -43.16 -9.57 21.96
C GLU A 223 -41.90 -10.36 21.58
N ASN A 224 -41.79 -11.62 22.00
CA ASN A 224 -40.65 -12.48 21.66
C ASN A 224 -40.58 -12.78 20.15
N GLU A 225 -41.71 -13.06 19.50
CA GLU A 225 -41.74 -13.23 18.05
C GLU A 225 -41.31 -11.95 17.32
N GLN A 226 -41.75 -10.79 17.80
CA GLN A 226 -41.35 -9.50 17.24
C GLN A 226 -39.86 -9.22 17.41
N LEU A 227 -39.30 -9.43 18.61
CA LEU A 227 -37.87 -9.27 18.86
C LEU A 227 -37.03 -10.23 18.00
N THR A 228 -37.47 -11.48 17.84
CA THR A 228 -36.78 -12.45 16.97
C THR A 228 -36.80 -12.00 15.50
N ARG A 229 -37.93 -11.47 15.02
CA ARG A 229 -38.01 -10.90 13.66
C ARG A 229 -37.12 -9.65 13.51
N GLN A 230 -37.04 -8.81 14.53
CA GLN A 230 -36.16 -7.64 14.51
C GLN A 230 -34.68 -8.08 14.47
N LEU A 231 -34.28 -9.04 15.30
CA LEU A 231 -32.92 -9.53 15.38
C LEU A 231 -32.48 -10.16 14.05
N THR A 232 -33.32 -11.04 13.45
CA THR A 232 -33.04 -11.60 12.12
C THR A 232 -32.98 -10.55 11.01
N SER A 233 -33.80 -9.49 11.10
CA SER A 233 -33.71 -8.38 10.14
C SER A 233 -32.41 -7.58 10.27
N GLN A 234 -31.95 -7.31 11.49
CA GLN A 234 -30.69 -6.62 11.76
C GLN A 234 -29.48 -7.48 11.33
N GLU A 235 -29.50 -8.78 11.59
CA GLU A 235 -28.46 -9.70 11.10
C GLU A 235 -28.37 -9.69 9.56
N LYS A 236 -29.51 -9.67 8.87
CA LYS A 236 -29.54 -9.59 7.41
C LYS A 236 -28.99 -8.27 6.89
N GLU A 237 -29.33 -7.15 7.53
CA GLU A 237 -28.78 -5.83 7.17
C GLU A 237 -27.27 -5.76 7.41
N ALA A 238 -26.78 -6.28 8.53
CA ALA A 238 -25.36 -6.36 8.84
C ALA A 238 -24.59 -7.20 7.81
N LEU A 239 -25.13 -8.36 7.41
CA LEU A 239 -24.54 -9.19 6.35
C LEU A 239 -24.51 -8.48 4.99
N GLN A 240 -25.56 -7.73 4.65
CA GLN A 240 -25.59 -6.92 3.42
C GLN A 240 -24.54 -5.80 3.45
N GLN A 241 -24.37 -5.13 4.59
CA GLN A 241 -23.34 -4.10 4.76
C GLN A 241 -21.94 -4.71 4.66
N GLN A 242 -21.70 -5.86 5.30
CA GLN A 242 -20.43 -6.58 5.21
C GLN A 242 -20.12 -6.95 3.76
N HIS A 243 -21.08 -7.54 3.03
CA HIS A 243 -20.88 -7.89 1.63
C HIS A 243 -20.59 -6.65 0.76
N ARG A 244 -21.25 -5.52 1.02
CA ARG A 244 -20.97 -4.25 0.32
C ARG A 244 -19.54 -3.77 0.58
N LEU A 245 -19.06 -3.86 1.82
CA LEU A 245 -17.69 -3.47 2.17
C LEU A 245 -16.66 -4.40 1.53
N GLU A 246 -16.89 -5.72 1.54
CA GLU A 246 -16.04 -6.70 0.85
C GLU A 246 -15.94 -6.40 -0.65
N LEU A 247 -17.05 -6.01 -1.28
CA LEU A 247 -17.07 -5.66 -2.70
C LEU A 247 -16.31 -4.35 -2.99
N VAL A 248 -16.39 -3.36 -2.09
CA VAL A 248 -15.59 -2.13 -2.20
C VAL A 248 -14.10 -2.41 -2.00
N LEU A 249 -13.73 -3.25 -1.04
CA LEU A 249 -12.34 -3.67 -0.82
C LEU A 249 -11.79 -4.38 -2.07
N ALA A 250 -12.52 -5.36 -2.61
CA ALA A 250 -12.12 -6.05 -3.83
C ALA A 250 -11.95 -5.09 -5.03
N GLN A 251 -12.82 -4.08 -5.16
CA GLN A 251 -12.66 -3.04 -6.19
C GLN A 251 -11.42 -2.16 -5.96
N GLN A 252 -11.10 -1.84 -4.71
CA GLN A 252 -9.90 -1.07 -4.38
C GLN A 252 -8.62 -1.88 -4.62
N ASP A 253 -8.62 -3.17 -4.27
CA ASP A 253 -7.50 -4.09 -4.52
C ASP A 253 -7.23 -4.23 -6.01
N ALA A 254 -8.26 -4.41 -6.83
CA ALA A 254 -8.12 -4.46 -8.30
C ALA A 254 -7.52 -3.16 -8.87
N ARG A 255 -7.99 -2.00 -8.41
CA ARG A 255 -7.42 -0.69 -8.81
C ARG A 255 -5.98 -0.54 -8.36
N TYR A 256 -5.64 -1.04 -7.18
CA TYR A 256 -4.28 -1.00 -6.67
C TYR A 256 -3.34 -1.89 -7.51
N GLU A 257 -3.77 -3.10 -7.85
CA GLU A 257 -3.04 -3.99 -8.77
C GLU A 257 -2.84 -3.35 -10.15
N ASP A 258 -3.86 -2.72 -10.73
CA ASP A 258 -3.76 -1.99 -12.00
C ASP A 258 -2.72 -0.86 -11.93
N VAL A 259 -2.73 -0.06 -10.86
CA VAL A 259 -1.75 1.01 -10.64
C VAL A 259 -0.34 0.44 -10.49
N VAL A 260 -0.16 -0.62 -9.70
CA VAL A 260 1.14 -1.29 -9.55
C VAL A 260 1.66 -1.84 -10.88
N ASN A 261 0.79 -2.48 -11.67
CA ASN A 261 1.13 -2.98 -12.99
C ASN A 261 1.54 -1.85 -13.94
N SER A 262 0.81 -0.73 -13.95
CA SER A 262 1.15 0.44 -14.76
C SER A 262 2.50 1.07 -14.37
N LEU A 263 2.81 1.14 -13.07
CA LEU A 263 4.10 1.63 -12.56
C LEU A 263 5.25 0.69 -12.94
N ASN A 264 5.04 -0.62 -12.84
CA ASN A 264 6.02 -1.61 -13.27
C ASN A 264 6.27 -1.53 -14.78
N HIS A 265 5.22 -1.32 -15.58
CA HIS A 265 5.34 -1.10 -17.02
C HIS A 265 6.17 0.17 -17.33
N CYS A 266 5.84 1.31 -16.73
CA CYS A 266 6.60 2.56 -16.89
C CYS A 266 8.08 2.39 -16.46
N ARG A 267 8.35 1.63 -15.39
CA ARG A 267 9.72 1.33 -14.95
C ARG A 267 10.48 0.49 -15.98
N LEU A 268 9.83 -0.50 -16.59
CA LEU A 268 10.40 -1.33 -17.64
C LEU A 268 10.72 -0.51 -18.89
N GLU A 269 9.82 0.38 -19.31
CA GLU A 269 10.07 1.30 -20.42
C GLU A 269 11.25 2.25 -20.14
N LEU A 270 11.32 2.83 -18.93
CA LEU A 270 12.45 3.67 -18.52
C LEU A 270 13.78 2.92 -18.48
N ALA A 271 13.78 1.63 -18.10
CA ALA A 271 14.98 0.80 -18.13
C ALA A 271 15.45 0.54 -19.57
N GLN A 272 14.53 0.23 -20.49
CA GLN A 272 14.85 0.01 -21.91
C GLN A 272 15.38 1.27 -22.60
N VAL A 273 14.89 2.47 -22.23
CA VAL A 273 15.42 3.74 -22.73
C VAL A 273 16.83 4.01 -22.21
N LYS A 274 17.16 3.58 -20.98
CA LYS A 274 18.52 3.68 -20.43
C LYS A 274 19.52 2.74 -21.08
N ASP A 275 19.11 1.54 -21.47
CA ASP A 275 20.01 0.56 -22.10
C ASP A 275 20.28 0.87 -23.60
N ASN A 276 19.47 1.72 -24.22
CA ASN A 276 19.58 2.10 -25.64
C ASN A 276 20.31 3.44 -25.90
N ASN A 277 20.80 4.13 -24.86
CA ASN A 277 21.59 5.37 -24.93
C ASN A 277 22.98 5.17 -24.33
#